data_AF-A0A2H1HM85-F1
#
_entry.id   AF-A0A2H1HM85-F1
#
_cell.length_a   1.000
_cell.length_b   1.000
_cell.length_c   1.000
_cell.angle_alpha   90.00
_cell.angle_beta   90.00
_cell.angle_gamma   90.00
#
_symmetry.space_group_name_H-M   'P 1'
#
loop_
_entity.id
_entity.type
_entity.pdbx_description
1 polymer ?
#
loop_
_entity_poly.entity_id
_entity_poly.type
_entity_poly.pdbx_seq_one_letter_code
_entity_poly.pdbx_strand_id
1 'polypeptide(L)'
;MIKRFQDRHQVSDMVVAADAGMLSSKNLKELDDAGLRFIVGSRQVKAPHDLATYFHWNGEWADDQTVIDTITPRGQKRLDPHRTKTRSEPVWDAESFPDAWRAVWQYRRKRAMRDEQTLNLQRNRAISIIEGDSQPKSARFVKTKGAEKVFDEKAYDRAMKLSGFKGYVTNIPKTIMPAREVIGSYHDLWHVEQSFRMSKTDLDARPMFHRTRDAIEAHLTVVFTALGVARFMQDASGVSLKKIITTLRPLREFTGVIGDQEITFAPDIPPAARELLDALPTGQSP
;
A
#
# COMPACT_ATOMS: atom_id res chain seq x y z
N MET A 1 7.42 -12.22 14.21
CA MET A 1 7.88 -12.50 12.83
C MET A 1 8.91 -11.47 12.41
N ILE A 2 8.56 -10.18 12.40
CA ILE A 2 9.48 -9.11 11.97
C ILE A 2 10.77 -9.04 12.79
N LYS A 3 10.70 -9.01 14.14
CA LYS A 3 11.92 -9.02 14.99
C LYS A 3 12.82 -10.23 14.71
N ARG A 4 12.25 -11.43 14.63
CA ARG A 4 12.99 -12.66 14.27
C ARG A 4 13.66 -12.57 12.89
N PHE A 5 13.06 -11.86 11.94
CA PHE A 5 13.65 -11.63 10.62
C PHE A 5 14.83 -10.64 10.71
N GLN A 6 14.69 -9.54 11.47
CA GLN A 6 15.80 -8.61 11.73
C GLN A 6 16.97 -9.31 12.40
N ASP A 7 16.71 -10.08 13.47
CA ASP A 7 17.73 -10.81 14.22
C ASP A 7 18.47 -11.83 13.32
N ARG A 8 17.75 -12.48 12.41
CA ARG A 8 18.30 -13.49 11.50
C ARG A 8 19.09 -12.91 10.33
N HIS A 9 18.68 -11.77 9.79
CA HIS A 9 19.25 -11.20 8.57
C HIS A 9 20.06 -9.91 8.80
N GLN A 10 20.22 -9.47 10.05
CA GLN A 10 20.95 -8.24 10.43
C GLN A 10 20.51 -6.98 9.66
N VAL A 11 19.23 -6.90 9.31
CA VAL A 11 18.67 -5.74 8.58
C VAL A 11 18.27 -4.66 9.59
N SER A 12 19.09 -3.61 9.70
CA SER A 12 18.88 -2.49 10.63
C SER A 12 17.84 -1.47 10.14
N ASP A 13 17.65 -1.33 8.83
CA ASP A 13 16.89 -0.23 8.23
C ASP A 13 15.70 -0.72 7.41
N MET A 14 14.82 -1.51 8.04
CA MET A 14 13.63 -2.02 7.38
C MET A 14 12.47 -1.02 7.43
N VAL A 15 11.88 -0.72 6.27
CA VAL A 15 10.65 0.07 6.14
C VAL A 15 9.48 -0.88 5.85
N VAL A 16 8.46 -0.84 6.70
CA VAL A 16 7.22 -1.61 6.53
C VAL A 16 6.19 -0.75 5.78
N ALA A 17 5.91 -1.08 4.53
CA ALA A 17 4.81 -0.46 3.78
C ALA A 17 3.52 -1.30 3.87
N ALA A 18 2.38 -0.70 4.24
CA ALA A 18 1.10 -1.42 4.29
C ALA A 18 -0.15 -0.54 4.12
N ASP A 19 -1.28 -1.14 3.73
CA ASP A 19 -2.54 -0.40 3.59
C ASP A 19 -3.14 0.08 4.93
N ALA A 20 -3.90 1.18 4.86
CA ALA A 20 -4.61 1.81 5.98
C ALA A 20 -5.57 0.86 6.74
N GLY A 21 -6.08 -0.18 6.06
CA GLY A 21 -6.95 -1.19 6.66
C GLY A 21 -6.20 -2.23 7.49
N MET A 22 -4.91 -2.44 7.23
CA MET A 22 -4.10 -3.50 7.85
C MET A 22 -3.44 -3.09 9.16
N LEU A 23 -3.32 -1.78 9.44
CA LEU A 23 -2.60 -1.29 10.61
C LEU A 23 -3.49 -0.44 11.52
N SER A 24 -3.64 -0.92 12.75
CA SER A 24 -4.27 -0.19 13.85
C SER A 24 -3.29 0.81 14.47
N SER A 25 -3.78 1.79 15.23
CA SER A 25 -2.91 2.70 16.00
C SER A 25 -1.99 1.95 16.96
N LYS A 26 -2.45 0.81 17.51
CA LYS A 26 -1.65 -0.07 18.37
C LYS A 26 -0.50 -0.69 17.56
N ASN A 27 -0.79 -1.22 16.37
CA ASN A 27 0.23 -1.84 15.52
C ASN A 27 1.30 -0.83 15.08
N LEU A 28 0.91 0.40 14.73
CA LEU A 28 1.87 1.45 14.37
C LEU A 28 2.81 1.79 15.54
N LYS A 29 2.26 1.85 16.76
CA LYS A 29 3.07 2.03 17.96
C LYS A 29 4.02 0.85 18.19
N GLU A 30 3.55 -0.39 18.05
CA GLU A 30 4.41 -1.57 18.21
C GLU A 30 5.54 -1.64 17.18
N LEU A 31 5.32 -1.15 15.96
CA LEU A 31 6.36 -1.03 14.94
C LEU A 31 7.39 0.05 15.34
N ASP A 32 6.92 1.22 15.76
CA ASP A 32 7.79 2.32 16.23
C ASP A 32 8.61 1.91 17.46
N ASP A 33 7.98 1.30 18.47
CA ASP A 33 8.63 0.78 19.69
C ASP A 33 9.62 -0.35 19.36
N ALA A 34 9.47 -1.03 18.22
CA ALA A 34 10.40 -2.03 17.73
C ALA A 34 11.57 -1.43 16.91
N GLY A 35 11.64 -0.10 16.77
CA GLY A 35 12.65 0.58 15.96
C GLY A 35 12.43 0.44 14.45
N LEU A 36 11.24 0.01 14.02
CA LEU A 36 10.92 -0.17 12.61
C LEU A 36 10.38 1.11 12.01
N ARG A 37 10.82 1.40 10.79
CA ARG A 37 10.22 2.46 9.98
C ARG A 37 8.95 1.92 9.31
N PHE A 38 7.97 2.77 9.08
CA PHE A 38 6.75 2.38 8.36
C PHE A 38 6.23 3.46 7.41
N ILE A 39 5.51 3.04 6.38
CA ILE A 39 4.75 3.91 5.49
C ILE A 39 3.38 3.27 5.28
N VAL A 40 2.31 3.99 5.63
CA VAL A 40 0.96 3.43 5.57
C VAL A 40 -0.03 4.37 4.93
N GLY A 41 -1.08 3.83 4.31
CA GLY A 41 -2.14 4.67 3.75
C GLY A 41 -2.83 5.45 4.87
N SER A 42 -3.03 6.76 4.70
CA SER A 42 -3.93 7.53 5.56
C SER A 42 -5.37 7.37 5.09
N ARG A 43 -6.30 7.36 6.05
CA ARG A 43 -7.74 7.37 5.77
C ARG A 43 -8.17 8.79 5.42
N GLN A 44 -8.98 8.97 4.38
CA GLN A 44 -9.47 10.29 3.95
C GLN A 44 -10.20 11.07 5.05
N VAL A 45 -10.80 10.39 6.03
CA VAL A 45 -11.46 11.05 7.18
C VAL A 45 -10.51 11.90 8.03
N LYS A 46 -9.20 11.67 7.95
CA LYS A 46 -8.18 12.48 8.62
C LYS A 46 -7.82 13.75 7.85
N ALA A 47 -8.06 13.79 6.54
CA ALA A 47 -7.64 14.88 5.66
C ALA A 47 -8.11 16.27 6.15
N PRO A 48 -9.37 16.49 6.57
CA PRO A 48 -9.81 17.80 7.04
C PRO A 48 -9.00 18.30 8.25
N HIS A 49 -8.56 17.37 9.10
CA HIS A 49 -7.73 17.69 10.24
C HIS A 49 -6.29 17.89 9.78
N ASP A 50 -5.65 16.91 9.16
CA ASP A 50 -4.23 17.02 8.78
C ASP A 50 -3.98 18.26 7.88
N LEU A 51 -4.84 18.50 6.88
CA LEU A 51 -4.73 19.59 5.89
C LEU A 51 -5.34 20.92 6.34
N ALA A 52 -5.72 21.09 7.60
CA ALA A 52 -6.43 22.31 8.02
C ALA A 52 -5.61 23.60 7.77
N THR A 53 -4.29 23.57 7.96
CA THR A 53 -3.41 24.71 7.66
C THR A 53 -3.41 25.01 6.16
N TYR A 54 -3.18 24.01 5.32
CA TYR A 54 -3.27 24.14 3.87
C TYR A 54 -4.62 24.72 3.41
N PHE A 55 -5.74 24.17 3.89
CA PHE A 55 -7.08 24.64 3.50
C PHE A 55 -7.39 26.05 3.99
N HIS A 56 -6.87 26.45 5.15
CA HIS A 56 -7.05 27.81 5.66
C HIS A 56 -6.39 28.86 4.74
N TRP A 57 -5.20 28.57 4.22
CA TRP A 57 -4.40 29.55 3.46
C TRP A 57 -4.51 29.45 1.94
N ASN A 58 -4.88 28.28 1.40
CA ASN A 58 -4.96 28.04 -0.04
C ASN A 58 -6.40 27.72 -0.50
N GLY A 59 -7.36 27.67 0.43
CA GLY A 59 -8.70 27.17 0.17
C GLY A 59 -8.70 25.68 -0.17
N GLU A 60 -9.76 25.23 -0.83
CA GLU A 60 -9.96 23.82 -1.20
C GLU A 60 -9.32 23.47 -2.56
N TRP A 61 -8.60 24.42 -3.17
CA TRP A 61 -7.93 24.24 -4.46
C TRP A 61 -6.55 23.59 -4.28
N ALA A 62 -6.20 22.70 -5.21
CA ALA A 62 -4.85 22.16 -5.34
C ALA A 62 -4.54 21.88 -6.82
N ASP A 63 -3.35 22.26 -7.26
CA ASP A 63 -2.85 21.91 -8.60
C ASP A 63 -2.49 20.43 -8.66
N ASP A 64 -2.51 19.82 -9.85
CA ASP A 64 -2.16 18.41 -9.99
C ASP A 64 -0.74 18.15 -9.45
N GLN A 65 -0.60 17.04 -8.72
CA GLN A 65 0.65 16.63 -8.06
C GLN A 65 1.09 17.51 -6.88
N THR A 66 0.24 18.41 -6.38
CA THR A 66 0.49 19.12 -5.12
C THR A 66 0.76 18.12 -4.00
N VAL A 67 1.85 18.32 -3.27
CA VAL A 67 2.25 17.52 -2.10
C VAL A 67 2.28 18.41 -0.87
N ILE A 68 1.59 17.98 0.18
CA ILE A 68 1.52 18.64 1.48
C ILE A 68 2.16 17.70 2.50
N ASP A 69 3.20 18.16 3.18
CA ASP A 69 3.93 17.42 4.21
C ASP A 69 3.62 18.08 5.56
N THR A 70 2.99 17.33 6.46
CA THR A 70 2.40 17.83 7.70
C THR A 70 2.41 16.72 8.77
N ILE A 71 1.57 16.85 9.79
CA ILE A 71 1.46 15.90 10.89
C ILE A 71 0.03 15.36 11.05
N THR A 72 -0.08 14.18 11.64
CA THR A 72 -1.36 13.58 12.06
C THR A 72 -1.24 13.03 13.48
N PRO A 73 -2.25 13.17 14.35
CA PRO A 73 -2.11 12.78 15.74
C PRO A 73 -2.00 11.25 15.91
N ARG A 74 -1.25 10.84 16.94
CA ARG A 74 -1.22 9.47 17.46
C ARG A 74 -2.51 9.23 18.25
N GLY A 75 -3.38 8.34 17.74
CA GLY A 75 -4.63 7.97 18.42
C GLY A 75 -5.68 9.09 18.41
N GLN A 76 -6.28 9.38 19.57
CA GLN A 76 -7.41 10.33 19.71
C GLN A 76 -6.99 11.76 20.09
N LYS A 77 -5.69 12.03 20.25
CA LYS A 77 -5.20 13.38 20.53
C LYS A 77 -5.55 14.33 19.38
N ARG A 78 -5.73 15.62 19.70
CA ARG A 78 -5.94 16.67 18.70
C ARG A 78 -4.63 17.38 18.43
N LEU A 79 -4.43 17.79 17.16
CA LEU A 79 -3.34 18.69 16.81
C LEU A 79 -3.60 20.07 17.41
N ASP A 80 -2.53 20.81 17.69
CA ASP A 80 -2.63 22.19 18.17
C ASP A 80 -3.48 23.04 17.19
N PRO A 81 -4.59 23.65 17.66
CA PRO A 81 -5.40 24.54 16.83
C PRO A 81 -4.64 25.77 16.32
N HIS A 82 -3.58 26.22 17.01
CA HIS A 82 -2.83 27.43 16.65
C HIS A 82 -1.96 27.26 15.41
N ARG A 83 -1.66 26.02 14.99
CA ARG A 83 -0.83 25.76 13.80
C ARG A 83 -1.39 26.36 12.50
N THR A 84 -2.70 26.63 12.45
CA THR A 84 -3.34 27.24 11.28
C THR A 84 -3.08 28.73 11.18
N LYS A 85 -2.62 29.39 12.26
CA LYS A 85 -2.28 30.82 12.28
C LYS A 85 -1.04 31.17 11.45
N THR A 86 -0.25 30.18 11.06
CA THR A 86 0.92 30.33 10.20
C THR A 86 0.73 29.57 8.89
N ARG A 87 1.25 30.11 7.78
CA ARG A 87 1.17 29.45 6.47
C ARG A 87 2.05 28.19 6.37
N SER A 88 3.12 28.13 7.15
CA SER A 88 4.04 27.00 7.17
C SER A 88 3.39 25.77 7.79
N GLU A 89 3.48 24.63 7.10
CA GLU A 89 3.13 23.33 7.68
C GLU A 89 4.18 22.91 8.71
N PRO A 90 3.78 22.22 9.80
CA PRO A 90 4.72 21.67 10.76
C PRO A 90 5.61 20.61 10.11
N VAL A 91 6.91 20.73 10.32
CA VAL A 91 7.89 19.72 9.90
C VAL A 91 7.98 18.67 10.99
N TRP A 92 7.56 17.44 10.69
CA TRP A 92 7.58 16.36 11.68
C TRP A 92 9.00 15.91 12.02
N ASP A 93 9.26 15.78 13.30
CA ASP A 93 10.32 14.96 13.90
C ASP A 93 9.80 14.35 15.21
N ALA A 94 10.44 13.27 15.67
CA ALA A 94 9.97 12.50 16.81
C ALA A 94 10.10 13.25 18.15
N GLU A 95 11.05 14.17 18.28
CA GLU A 95 11.33 14.89 19.53
C GLU A 95 10.36 16.06 19.71
N SER A 96 10.13 16.86 18.66
CA SER A 96 9.22 18.00 18.67
C SER A 96 7.74 17.58 18.63
N PHE A 97 7.43 16.43 18.02
CA PHE A 97 6.07 15.94 17.86
C PHE A 97 5.88 14.49 18.37
N PRO A 98 6.10 14.23 19.68
CA PRO A 98 6.03 12.88 20.25
C PRO A 98 4.62 12.26 20.16
N ASP A 99 3.60 13.11 20.07
CA ASP A 99 2.19 12.75 19.99
C ASP A 99 1.62 12.76 18.57
N ALA A 100 2.47 12.92 17.55
CA ALA A 100 2.06 12.87 16.16
C ALA A 100 2.94 11.92 15.34
N TRP A 101 2.42 11.55 14.18
CA TRP A 101 3.18 10.96 13.08
C TRP A 101 3.31 11.98 11.96
N ARG A 102 4.29 11.80 11.09
CA ARG A 102 4.34 12.53 9.83
C ARG A 102 3.19 12.09 8.93
N ALA A 103 2.54 13.05 8.29
CA ALA A 103 1.49 12.82 7.32
C ALA A 103 1.84 13.52 6.01
N VAL A 104 1.95 12.74 4.93
CA VAL A 104 2.17 13.26 3.58
C VAL A 104 0.88 13.10 2.81
N TRP A 105 0.40 14.16 2.19
CA TRP A 105 -0.79 14.16 1.34
C TRP A 105 -0.42 14.56 -0.08
N GLN A 106 -1.00 13.87 -1.05
CA GLN A 106 -0.87 14.22 -2.46
C GLN A 106 -2.24 14.42 -3.08
N TYR A 107 -2.39 15.52 -3.81
CA TYR A 107 -3.51 15.72 -4.72
C TYR A 107 -3.19 15.20 -6.12
N ARG A 108 -4.12 14.46 -6.72
CA ARG A 108 -4.06 14.05 -8.13
C ARG A 108 -5.39 14.28 -8.83
N ARG A 109 -5.39 15.03 -9.94
CA ARG A 109 -6.59 15.33 -10.73
C ARG A 109 -7.25 14.08 -11.30
N LYS A 110 -6.44 13.12 -11.79
CA LYS A 110 -6.93 11.80 -12.24
C LYS A 110 -7.61 10.99 -11.13
N ARG A 111 -7.23 11.22 -9.87
CA ARG A 111 -7.90 10.60 -8.71
C ARG A 111 -9.19 11.35 -8.40
N ALA A 112 -9.17 12.69 -8.40
CA ALA A 112 -10.37 13.50 -8.17
C ALA A 112 -11.52 13.09 -9.08
N MET A 113 -11.29 13.02 -10.40
CA MET A 113 -12.33 12.60 -11.36
C MET A 113 -12.95 11.22 -11.05
N ARG A 114 -12.14 10.24 -10.62
CA ARG A 114 -12.62 8.89 -10.27
C ARG A 114 -13.36 8.87 -8.93
N ASP A 115 -12.84 9.59 -7.95
CA ASP A 115 -13.45 9.72 -6.64
C ASP A 115 -14.82 10.40 -6.77
N GLU A 116 -14.91 11.51 -7.51
CA GLU A 116 -16.16 12.23 -7.81
C GLU A 116 -17.17 11.36 -8.55
N GLN A 117 -16.74 10.61 -9.57
CA GLN A 117 -17.62 9.66 -10.25
C GLN A 117 -18.21 8.63 -9.28
N THR A 118 -17.37 8.09 -8.38
CA THR A 118 -17.80 7.14 -7.35
C THR A 118 -18.76 7.79 -6.36
N LEU A 119 -18.50 9.02 -5.94
CA LEU A 119 -19.36 9.79 -5.05
C LEU A 119 -20.72 10.10 -5.68
N ASN A 120 -20.75 10.43 -6.98
CA ASN A 120 -21.98 10.66 -7.73
C ASN A 120 -22.83 9.39 -7.84
N LEU A 121 -22.22 8.22 -8.07
CA LEU A 121 -22.93 6.94 -8.03
C LEU A 121 -23.51 6.66 -6.63
N GLN A 122 -22.77 6.99 -5.57
CA GLN A 122 -23.25 6.87 -4.19
C GLN A 122 -24.41 7.83 -3.89
N ARG A 123 -24.36 9.06 -4.40
CA ARG A 123 -25.44 10.04 -4.32
C ARG A 123 -26.71 9.52 -5.00
N ASN A 124 -26.62 9.06 -6.24
CA ASN A 124 -27.77 8.55 -6.98
C ASN A 124 -28.40 7.34 -6.26
N ARG A 125 -27.56 6.45 -5.72
CA ARG A 125 -28.04 5.33 -4.91
C ARG A 125 -28.72 5.78 -3.62
N ALA A 126 -28.19 6.80 -2.94
CA ALA A 126 -28.82 7.35 -1.74
C ALA A 126 -30.19 7.95 -2.03
N ILE A 127 -30.31 8.71 -3.13
CA ILE A 127 -31.57 9.31 -3.61
C ILE A 127 -32.60 8.21 -3.93
N SER A 128 -32.23 7.20 -4.72
CA SER A 128 -33.13 6.07 -5.05
C SER A 128 -33.64 5.30 -3.82
N ILE A 129 -32.84 5.21 -2.74
CA ILE A 129 -33.29 4.59 -1.47
C ILE A 129 -34.26 5.49 -0.70
N ILE A 130 -34.11 6.81 -0.81
CA ILE A 130 -35.01 7.78 -0.18
C ILE A 130 -36.34 7.84 -0.92
N GLU A 131 -36.32 7.78 -2.25
CA GLU A 131 -37.51 7.79 -3.13
C GLU A 131 -38.29 6.47 -3.11
N GLY A 132 -37.67 5.37 -2.63
CA GLY A 132 -38.33 4.07 -2.48
C GLY A 132 -38.11 3.11 -3.66
N ASP A 133 -37.35 3.52 -4.68
CA ASP A 133 -37.05 2.74 -5.88
C ASP A 133 -36.04 1.59 -5.65
N SER A 134 -35.39 1.57 -4.48
CA SER A 134 -34.36 0.58 -4.13
C SER A 134 -34.56 0.01 -2.73
N GLN A 135 -34.24 -1.28 -2.57
CA GLN A 135 -34.31 -1.99 -1.29
C GLN A 135 -33.44 -1.29 -0.21
N PRO A 136 -33.94 -1.13 1.02
CA PRO A 136 -33.30 -0.36 2.08
C PRO A 136 -32.10 -1.11 2.67
N LYS A 137 -30.98 -1.12 1.95
CA LYS A 137 -29.65 -1.45 2.49
C LYS A 137 -28.98 -0.18 3.01
N SER A 138 -28.11 -0.30 4.00
CA SER A 138 -27.29 0.83 4.47
C SER A 138 -26.53 1.45 3.29
N ALA A 139 -26.78 2.72 3.02
CA ALA A 139 -26.12 3.47 1.95
C ALA A 139 -25.45 4.71 2.53
N ARG A 140 -24.28 5.05 1.98
CA ARG A 140 -23.57 6.27 2.34
C ARG A 140 -24.40 7.48 1.91
N PHE A 141 -24.34 8.56 2.70
CA PHE A 141 -25.10 9.80 2.51
C PHE A 141 -26.61 9.68 2.73
N VAL A 142 -27.09 8.59 3.36
CA VAL A 142 -28.45 8.50 3.88
C VAL A 142 -28.41 8.69 5.39
N LYS A 143 -29.20 9.65 5.89
CA LYS A 143 -29.41 9.91 7.31
C LYS A 143 -30.87 9.64 7.66
N THR A 144 -31.13 9.12 8.86
CA THR A 144 -32.48 9.01 9.39
C THR A 144 -32.80 10.26 10.23
N LYS A 145 -33.95 10.88 10.00
CA LYS A 145 -34.49 12.00 10.78
C LYS A 145 -35.90 11.62 11.23
N GLY A 146 -36.03 11.11 12.45
CA GLY A 146 -37.29 10.54 12.92
C GLY A 146 -37.60 9.23 12.20
N ALA A 147 -38.78 9.14 11.56
CA ALA A 147 -39.18 7.99 10.74
C ALA A 147 -38.73 8.10 9.28
N GLU A 148 -38.24 9.27 8.84
CA GLU A 148 -37.91 9.54 7.45
C GLU A 148 -36.42 9.39 7.16
N LYS A 149 -36.10 9.01 5.92
CA LYS A 149 -34.74 9.02 5.38
C LYS A 149 -34.52 10.31 4.60
N VAL A 150 -33.40 10.97 4.85
CA VAL A 150 -33.01 12.22 4.21
C VAL A 150 -31.57 12.12 3.70
N PHE A 151 -31.28 12.85 2.63
CA PHE A 151 -29.93 12.90 2.07
C PHE A 151 -29.00 13.74 2.96
N ASP A 152 -27.81 13.23 3.26
CA ASP A 152 -26.78 13.93 4.03
C ASP A 152 -25.87 14.75 3.10
N GLU A 153 -26.39 15.90 2.66
CA GLU A 153 -25.71 16.85 1.77
C GLU A 153 -24.36 17.30 2.35
N LYS A 154 -24.31 17.60 3.66
CA LYS A 154 -23.08 18.01 4.33
C LYS A 154 -22.00 16.91 4.32
N ALA A 155 -22.38 15.64 4.43
CA ALA A 155 -21.42 14.55 4.32
C ALA A 155 -20.94 14.35 2.86
N TYR A 156 -21.83 14.52 1.88
CA TYR A 156 -21.49 14.46 0.47
C TYR A 156 -20.53 15.58 0.07
N ASP A 157 -20.84 16.83 0.41
CA ASP A 157 -19.99 17.98 0.09
C ASP A 157 -18.60 17.84 0.69
N ARG A 158 -18.52 17.41 1.96
CA ARG A 158 -17.22 17.13 2.60
C ARG A 158 -16.44 16.04 1.87
N ALA A 159 -17.11 15.00 1.35
CA ALA A 159 -16.44 13.96 0.59
C ALA A 159 -15.96 14.49 -0.77
N MET A 160 -16.77 15.29 -1.46
CA MET A 160 -16.42 15.92 -2.74
C MET A 160 -15.20 16.83 -2.61
N LYS A 161 -15.13 17.64 -1.56
CA LYS A 161 -14.00 18.54 -1.25
C LYS A 161 -12.67 17.82 -1.05
N LEU A 162 -12.72 16.57 -0.61
CA LEU A 162 -11.52 15.76 -0.37
C LEU A 162 -11.14 14.88 -1.58
N SER A 163 -11.92 14.94 -2.66
CA SER A 163 -11.65 14.18 -3.89
C SER A 163 -10.24 14.46 -4.40
N GLY A 164 -9.52 13.41 -4.78
CA GLY A 164 -8.19 13.57 -5.33
C GLY A 164 -7.07 13.62 -4.29
N PHE A 165 -7.36 13.90 -3.02
CA PHE A 165 -6.38 13.81 -1.94
C PHE A 165 -6.20 12.35 -1.47
N LYS A 166 -4.94 11.92 -1.43
CA LYS A 166 -4.51 10.66 -0.82
C LYS A 166 -3.40 10.93 0.18
N GLY A 167 -3.60 10.46 1.41
CA GLY A 167 -2.63 10.63 2.49
C GLY A 167 -1.83 9.36 2.75
N TYR A 168 -0.69 9.55 3.37
CA TYR A 168 0.29 8.57 3.79
C TYR A 168 0.79 8.96 5.18
N VAL A 169 0.96 8.00 6.08
CA VAL A 169 1.44 8.21 7.45
C VAL A 169 2.75 7.46 7.64
N THR A 170 3.74 8.09 8.25
CA THR A 170 5.07 7.51 8.46
C THR A 170 5.71 8.04 9.74
N ASN A 171 6.62 7.26 10.31
CA ASN A 171 7.55 7.69 11.36
C ASN A 171 8.95 8.02 10.79
N ILE A 172 9.08 8.20 9.48
CA ILE A 172 10.34 8.55 8.82
C ILE A 172 10.44 10.09 8.70
N PRO A 173 11.48 10.73 9.28
CA PRO A 173 11.71 12.16 9.17
C PRO A 173 11.91 12.62 7.72
N LYS A 174 11.57 13.89 7.44
CA LYS A 174 11.73 14.50 6.11
C LYS A 174 13.19 14.51 5.63
N THR A 175 14.14 14.61 6.56
CA THR A 175 15.58 14.57 6.28
C THR A 175 16.07 13.21 5.81
N ILE A 176 15.39 12.12 6.22
CA ILE A 176 15.72 10.75 5.80
C ILE A 176 14.99 10.40 4.51
N MET A 177 13.70 10.73 4.41
CA MET A 177 12.89 10.39 3.24
C MET A 177 12.00 11.59 2.85
N PRO A 178 12.25 12.27 1.72
CA PRO A 178 11.40 13.33 1.23
C PRO A 178 9.98 12.86 0.94
N ALA A 179 9.00 13.78 1.00
CA ALA A 179 7.59 13.45 0.85
C ALA A 179 7.26 12.70 -0.46
N ARG A 180 7.92 13.04 -1.57
CA ARG A 180 7.74 12.34 -2.85
C ARG A 180 8.21 10.89 -2.82
N GLU A 181 9.28 10.61 -2.09
CA GLU A 181 9.80 9.25 -1.93
C GLU A 181 8.87 8.41 -1.06
N VAL A 182 8.31 8.97 0.02
CA VAL A 182 7.26 8.30 0.83
C VAL A 182 6.09 7.86 -0.05
N ILE A 183 5.64 8.74 -0.95
CA ILE A 183 4.56 8.43 -1.91
C ILE A 183 5.01 7.32 -2.86
N GLY A 184 6.22 7.41 -3.42
CA GLY A 184 6.81 6.41 -4.31
C GLY A 184 6.88 5.03 -3.67
N SER A 185 7.49 4.92 -2.49
CA SER A 185 7.63 3.65 -1.77
C SER A 185 6.29 3.02 -1.41
N TYR A 186 5.25 3.82 -1.13
CA TYR A 186 3.89 3.28 -0.97
C TYR A 186 3.30 2.80 -2.31
N HIS A 187 3.58 3.47 -3.43
CA HIS A 187 3.13 2.98 -4.75
C HIS A 187 3.87 1.70 -5.15
N ASP A 188 5.12 1.52 -4.72
CA ASP A 188 5.85 0.26 -4.89
C ASP A 188 5.19 -0.89 -4.13
N LEU A 189 4.56 -0.62 -2.97
CA LEU A 189 3.69 -1.61 -2.33
C LEU A 189 2.55 -2.03 -3.24
N TRP A 190 1.92 -1.12 -3.99
CA TRP A 190 0.90 -1.50 -4.97
C TRP A 190 1.50 -2.36 -6.09
N HIS A 191 2.72 -2.09 -6.55
CA HIS A 191 3.42 -2.98 -7.48
C HIS A 191 3.63 -4.37 -6.88
N VAL A 192 4.00 -4.45 -5.60
CA VAL A 192 4.13 -5.71 -4.86
C VAL A 192 2.76 -6.40 -4.73
N GLU A 193 1.69 -5.69 -4.37
CA GLU A 193 0.31 -6.22 -4.31
C GLU A 193 -0.19 -6.71 -5.68
N GLN A 194 0.11 -5.98 -6.75
CA GLN A 194 -0.15 -6.42 -8.12
C GLN A 194 0.60 -7.70 -8.43
N SER A 195 1.87 -7.79 -8.01
CA SER A 195 2.70 -8.98 -8.17
C SER A 195 2.12 -10.15 -7.38
N PHE A 196 1.67 -9.92 -6.14
CA PHE A 196 0.94 -10.91 -5.35
C PHE A 196 -0.40 -11.27 -5.99
N ARG A 197 -1.11 -10.34 -6.63
CA ARG A 197 -2.37 -10.60 -7.34
C ARG A 197 -2.15 -11.46 -8.58
N MET A 198 -1.05 -11.26 -9.30
CA MET A 198 -0.61 -12.15 -10.39
C MET A 198 -0.17 -13.52 -9.85
N SER A 199 0.65 -13.51 -8.80
CA SER A 199 1.12 -14.70 -8.07
C SER A 199 -0.03 -15.53 -7.46
N LYS A 200 -1.20 -14.94 -7.16
CA LYS A 200 -2.39 -15.70 -6.71
C LYS A 200 -2.88 -16.72 -7.74
N THR A 201 -2.65 -16.48 -9.04
CA THR A 201 -2.96 -17.44 -10.11
C THR A 201 -1.72 -18.12 -10.65
N ASP A 202 -0.57 -17.45 -10.60
CA ASP A 202 0.66 -17.94 -11.23
C ASP A 202 1.59 -18.73 -10.29
N LEU A 203 1.47 -18.54 -8.97
CA LEU A 203 2.35 -19.12 -7.93
C LEU A 203 1.57 -19.71 -6.74
N ASP A 204 0.27 -20.01 -6.90
CA ASP A 204 -0.60 -20.58 -5.85
C ASP A 204 -0.45 -19.91 -4.47
N ALA A 205 -0.34 -18.58 -4.45
CA ALA A 205 0.04 -17.81 -3.27
C ALA A 205 -0.92 -17.89 -2.07
N ARG A 206 -2.09 -18.55 -2.19
CA ARG A 206 -3.06 -18.63 -1.09
C ARG A 206 -2.84 -19.89 -0.24
N PRO A 207 -2.59 -19.77 1.08
CA PRO A 207 -2.60 -20.92 1.98
C PRO A 207 -4.05 -21.32 2.29
N MET A 208 -4.79 -21.77 1.29
CA MET A 208 -6.20 -22.20 1.44
C MET A 208 -6.32 -23.49 2.25
N PHE A 209 -5.29 -24.33 2.22
CA PHE A 209 -5.28 -25.67 2.82
C PHE A 209 -4.41 -25.79 4.08
N HIS A 210 -3.73 -24.71 4.48
CA HIS A 210 -2.86 -24.71 5.67
C HIS A 210 -3.63 -24.18 6.88
N ARG A 211 -3.72 -24.99 7.94
CA ARG A 211 -4.45 -24.64 9.18
C ARG A 211 -3.54 -24.36 10.37
N THR A 212 -2.31 -24.87 10.34
CA THR A 212 -1.32 -24.62 11.39
C THR A 212 -0.51 -23.38 11.09
N ARG A 213 -0.12 -22.66 12.15
CA ARG A 213 0.68 -21.44 12.04
C ARG A 213 1.97 -21.68 11.26
N ASP A 214 2.68 -22.76 11.54
CA ASP A 214 3.96 -23.07 10.90
C ASP A 214 3.82 -23.30 9.40
N ALA A 215 2.75 -23.99 8.97
CA ALA A 215 2.48 -24.21 7.55
C ALA A 215 2.11 -22.91 6.82
N ILE A 216 1.38 -22.01 7.49
CA ILE A 216 1.09 -20.67 6.96
C ILE A 216 2.38 -19.86 6.85
N GLU A 217 3.23 -19.85 7.88
CA GLU A 217 4.52 -19.14 7.88
C GLU A 217 5.47 -19.67 6.79
N ALA A 218 5.57 -20.99 6.62
CA ALA A 218 6.37 -21.62 5.57
C ALA A 218 5.85 -21.28 4.16
N HIS A 219 4.54 -21.42 3.92
CA HIS A 219 3.92 -21.08 2.63
C HIS A 219 4.15 -19.61 2.28
N LEU A 220 3.91 -18.70 3.22
CA LEU A 220 4.17 -17.28 3.02
C LEU A 220 5.65 -17.03 2.72
N THR A 221 6.57 -17.68 3.43
CA THR A 221 8.01 -17.53 3.20
C THR A 221 8.40 -17.93 1.78
N VAL A 222 7.92 -19.07 1.29
CA VAL A 222 8.18 -19.54 -0.08
C VAL A 222 7.59 -18.57 -1.11
N VAL A 223 6.34 -18.13 -0.93
CA VAL A 223 5.68 -17.19 -1.83
C VAL A 223 6.40 -15.84 -1.85
N PHE A 224 6.81 -15.30 -0.70
CA PHE A 224 7.56 -14.05 -0.61
C PHE A 224 8.93 -14.16 -1.28
N THR A 225 9.63 -15.29 -1.07
CA THR A 225 10.93 -15.55 -1.72
C THR A 225 10.77 -15.64 -3.22
N ALA A 226 9.79 -16.42 -3.70
CA ALA A 226 9.47 -16.53 -5.12
C ALA A 226 9.12 -15.18 -5.74
N LEU A 227 8.38 -14.33 -5.00
CA LEU A 227 8.05 -12.98 -5.43
C LEU A 227 9.29 -12.07 -5.51
N GLY A 228 10.18 -12.15 -4.52
CA GLY A 228 11.44 -11.40 -4.50
C GLY A 228 12.32 -11.74 -5.71
N VAL A 229 12.51 -13.04 -5.98
CA VAL A 229 13.23 -13.54 -7.16
C VAL A 229 12.55 -13.06 -8.45
N ALA A 230 11.23 -13.22 -8.54
CA ALA A 230 10.43 -12.76 -9.67
C ALA A 230 10.60 -11.25 -9.95
N ARG A 231 10.67 -10.42 -8.90
CA ARG A 231 10.84 -8.98 -9.03
C ARG A 231 12.24 -8.62 -9.48
N PHE A 232 13.26 -9.21 -8.85
CA PHE A 232 14.64 -9.07 -9.27
C PHE A 232 14.82 -9.40 -10.75
N MET A 233 14.26 -10.51 -11.21
CA MET A 233 14.33 -10.91 -12.63
C MET A 233 13.60 -9.93 -13.55
N GLN A 234 12.47 -9.39 -13.12
CA GLN A 234 11.75 -8.36 -13.87
C GLN A 234 12.54 -7.06 -13.97
N ASP A 235 13.18 -6.62 -12.88
CA ASP A 235 13.96 -5.38 -12.84
C ASP A 235 15.24 -5.52 -13.66
N ALA A 236 15.91 -6.68 -13.61
CA ALA A 236 17.12 -6.95 -14.39
C ALA A 236 16.83 -7.12 -15.89
N SER A 237 15.77 -7.83 -16.26
CA SER A 237 15.47 -8.13 -17.67
C SER A 237 14.58 -7.09 -18.36
N GLY A 238 13.86 -6.25 -17.60
CA GLY A 238 12.81 -5.38 -18.12
C GLY A 238 11.56 -6.11 -18.62
N VAL A 239 11.49 -7.44 -18.47
CA VAL A 239 10.42 -8.28 -19.01
C VAL A 239 9.27 -8.44 -18.00
N SER A 240 8.03 -8.50 -18.48
CA SER A 240 6.88 -8.73 -17.59
C SER A 240 6.96 -10.09 -16.88
N LEU A 241 6.52 -10.13 -15.61
CA LEU A 241 6.51 -11.35 -14.80
C LEU A 241 5.80 -12.53 -15.47
N LYS A 242 4.68 -12.29 -16.16
CA LYS A 242 3.96 -13.34 -16.91
C LYS A 242 4.84 -13.97 -17.97
N LYS A 243 5.60 -13.17 -18.73
CA LYS A 243 6.50 -13.67 -19.78
C LYS A 243 7.67 -14.44 -19.16
N ILE A 244 8.27 -13.93 -18.08
CA ILE A 244 9.32 -14.64 -17.33
C ILE A 244 8.83 -16.03 -16.88
N ILE A 245 7.69 -16.09 -16.18
CA ILE A 245 7.12 -17.35 -15.70
C ILE A 245 6.80 -18.30 -16.88
N THR A 246 6.16 -17.80 -17.94
CA THR A 246 5.78 -18.64 -19.08
C THR A 246 7.01 -19.19 -19.83
N THR A 247 8.06 -18.39 -19.97
CA THR A 247 9.28 -18.76 -20.67
C THR A 247 10.14 -19.75 -19.87
N LEU A 248 10.20 -19.61 -18.54
CA LEU A 248 11.07 -20.45 -17.70
C LEU A 248 10.36 -21.71 -17.16
N ARG A 249 9.02 -21.73 -17.07
CA ARG A 249 8.24 -22.88 -16.58
C ARG A 249 8.56 -24.24 -17.25
N PRO A 250 8.90 -24.31 -18.55
CA PRO A 250 9.27 -25.56 -19.20
C PRO A 250 10.65 -26.09 -18.78
N LEU A 251 11.52 -25.24 -18.23
CA LEU A 251 12.85 -25.64 -17.76
C LEU A 251 12.68 -26.50 -16.51
N ARG A 252 12.83 -27.81 -16.68
CA ARG A 252 12.78 -28.79 -15.59
C ARG A 252 13.95 -29.74 -15.74
N GLU A 253 14.74 -29.83 -14.70
CA GLU A 253 15.74 -30.89 -14.57
C GLU A 253 15.02 -32.18 -14.14
N PHE A 254 15.37 -33.29 -14.79
CA PHE A 254 14.81 -34.61 -14.48
C PHE A 254 15.94 -35.53 -14.06
N THR A 255 15.82 -36.09 -12.85
CA THR A 255 16.71 -37.16 -12.38
C THR A 255 15.97 -38.48 -12.52
N GLY A 256 16.52 -39.39 -13.31
CA GLY A 256 15.96 -40.71 -13.58
C GLY A 256 16.97 -41.81 -13.28
N VAL A 257 16.47 -42.96 -12.81
CA VAL A 257 17.31 -44.14 -12.58
C VAL A 257 17.21 -45.05 -13.81
N ILE A 258 18.34 -45.34 -14.45
CA ILE A 258 18.45 -46.29 -15.57
C ILE A 258 19.40 -47.42 -15.13
N GLY A 259 18.83 -48.59 -14.85
CA GLY A 259 19.59 -49.68 -14.22
C GLY A 259 19.94 -49.33 -12.77
N ASP A 260 21.23 -49.46 -12.41
CA ASP A 260 21.76 -49.08 -11.09
C ASP A 260 22.36 -47.66 -11.05
N GLN A 261 22.19 -46.86 -12.10
CA GLN A 261 22.76 -45.52 -12.21
C GLN A 261 21.67 -44.44 -12.17
N GLU A 262 21.89 -43.44 -11.32
CA GLU A 262 21.09 -42.21 -11.26
C GLU A 262 21.66 -41.20 -12.26
N ILE A 263 20.87 -40.82 -13.26
CA ILE A 263 21.26 -39.93 -14.35
C ILE A 263 20.41 -38.66 -14.26
N THR A 264 21.07 -37.50 -14.29
CA THR A 264 20.41 -36.20 -14.31
C THR A 264 20.43 -35.62 -15.72
N PHE A 265 19.25 -35.33 -16.25
CA PHE A 265 19.05 -34.75 -17.57
C PHE A 265 18.83 -33.25 -17.43
N ALA A 266 19.76 -32.47 -17.99
CA ALA A 266 19.65 -31.02 -18.04
C ALA A 266 18.46 -30.59 -18.92
N PRO A 267 17.76 -29.50 -18.57
CA PRO A 267 16.68 -28.98 -19.38
C PRO A 267 17.19 -28.46 -20.73
N ASP A 268 16.44 -28.73 -21.80
CA ASP A 268 16.63 -27.99 -23.05
C ASP A 268 16.22 -26.53 -22.83
N ILE A 269 17.09 -25.59 -23.20
CA ILE A 269 16.91 -24.17 -22.94
C ILE A 269 16.60 -23.46 -24.27
N PRO A 270 15.33 -23.13 -24.53
CA PRO A 270 14.95 -22.41 -25.74
C PRO A 270 15.66 -21.06 -25.86
N PRO A 271 15.89 -20.53 -27.07
CA PRO A 271 16.57 -19.24 -27.28
C PRO A 271 16.00 -18.10 -26.44
N ALA A 272 14.66 -18.01 -26.38
CA ALA A 272 13.97 -16.99 -25.58
C ALA A 272 14.20 -17.12 -24.06
N ALA A 273 14.46 -18.33 -23.56
CA ALA A 273 14.82 -18.56 -22.17
C ALA A 273 16.28 -18.21 -21.93
N ARG A 274 17.17 -18.50 -22.89
CA ARG A 274 18.59 -18.15 -22.82
C ARG A 274 18.81 -16.64 -22.81
N GLU A 275 18.15 -15.88 -23.69
CA GLU A 275 18.16 -14.40 -23.66
C GLU A 275 17.72 -13.83 -22.30
N LEU A 276 16.71 -14.44 -21.69
CA LEU A 276 16.20 -14.05 -20.38
C LEU A 276 17.20 -14.34 -19.26
N LEU A 277 17.91 -15.46 -19.32
CA LEU A 277 18.94 -15.86 -18.35
C LEU A 277 20.20 -14.99 -18.49
N ASP A 278 20.61 -14.67 -19.71
CA ASP A 278 21.79 -13.84 -20.00
C ASP A 278 21.59 -12.39 -19.54
N ALA A 279 20.35 -11.91 -19.49
CA ALA A 279 19.99 -10.60 -18.95
C ALA A 279 20.05 -10.54 -17.41
N LEU A 280 20.18 -11.67 -16.72
CA LEU A 280 20.29 -11.70 -15.25
C LEU A 280 21.76 -11.54 -14.85
N PRO A 281 22.05 -10.84 -13.74
CA PRO A 281 23.40 -10.79 -13.20
C PRO A 281 23.89 -12.20 -12.90
N THR A 282 24.98 -12.61 -13.51
CA THR A 282 25.70 -13.82 -13.10
C THR A 282 26.25 -13.55 -11.71
N GLY A 283 25.87 -14.38 -10.74
CA GLY A 283 26.38 -14.25 -9.38
C GLY A 283 27.90 -14.30 -9.41
N GLN A 284 28.56 -13.21 -9.01
CA GLN A 284 29.94 -13.33 -8.52
C GLN A 284 29.84 -14.25 -7.31
N SER A 285 30.31 -15.49 -7.48
CA SER A 285 30.45 -16.41 -6.35
C SER A 285 31.42 -15.76 -5.35
N PRO A 286 31.10 -15.73 -4.05
CA PRO A 286 32.08 -15.35 -3.04
C PRO A 286 33.29 -16.29 -3.03
#